data_AF-A0A514MBT5-F1
#
_entry.id   AF-A0A514MBT5-F1
#
_cell.length_a   1.000
_cell.length_b   1.000
_cell.length_c   1.000
_cell.angle_alpha   90.00
_cell.angle_beta   90.00
_cell.angle_gamma   90.00
#
_symmetry.space_group_name_H-M   'P 1'
#
loop_
_entity.id
_entity.type
_entity.pdbx_description
1 polymer ?
#
loop_
_entity_poly.entity_id
_entity_poly.type
_entity_poly.pdbx_seq_one_letter_code
_entity_poly.pdbx_strand_id
1 'polypeptide(L)' 'KIAESLSLEDIRTADWSENVAPFWPAVIQSALTWKGITSLLRSGWKTIKGALVMPLMIQGYEKGLIKFTIISCRKPRAA' A
#
# COMPACT_ATOMS: atom_id res chain seq x y z
N LYS A 1 -3.83 -17.37 -5.31
CA LYS A 1 -4.97 -18.28 -5.53
C LYS A 1 -6.34 -17.60 -5.67
N ILE A 2 -6.59 -16.40 -5.11
CA ILE A 2 -7.88 -15.70 -5.31
C ILE A 2 -8.15 -15.41 -6.80
N ALA A 3 -7.17 -14.87 -7.53
CA ALA A 3 -7.33 -14.58 -8.96
C ALA A 3 -7.65 -15.85 -9.79
N GLU A 4 -6.99 -16.97 -9.48
CA GLU A 4 -7.27 -18.28 -10.10
C GLU A 4 -8.69 -18.76 -9.77
N SER A 5 -9.13 -18.63 -8.51
CA SER A 5 -10.49 -19.03 -8.10
C SER A 5 -11.60 -18.22 -8.76
N LEU A 6 -11.29 -17.02 -9.24
CA LEU A 6 -12.21 -16.16 -9.97
C LEU A 6 -12.17 -16.40 -11.50
N SER A 7 -11.48 -17.44 -11.96
CA SER A 7 -11.31 -17.77 -13.38
C SER A 7 -10.74 -16.61 -14.20
N LEU A 8 -9.87 -15.79 -13.60
CA LEU A 8 -9.20 -14.70 -14.31
C LEU A 8 -8.12 -15.26 -15.24
N GLU A 9 -8.00 -14.69 -16.43
CA GLU A 9 -7.05 -15.12 -17.46
C GLU A 9 -5.77 -14.26 -17.41
N ASP A 10 -4.67 -14.79 -17.96
CA ASP A 10 -3.38 -14.08 -18.08
C ASP A 10 -2.89 -13.42 -16.79
N ILE A 11 -3.05 -14.12 -15.67
CA ILE A 11 -2.62 -13.64 -14.36
C ILE A 11 -1.10 -13.51 -14.37
N ARG A 12 -0.61 -12.28 -14.18
CA ARG A 12 0.80 -11.97 -13.97
C ARG A 12 0.94 -11.26 -12.64
N THR A 13 2.00 -11.60 -11.92
CA THR A 13 2.35 -10.96 -10.66
C THR A 13 3.77 -10.45 -10.75
N ALA A 14 4.02 -9.30 -10.13
CA ALA A 14 5.35 -8.74 -9.99
C ALA A 14 5.51 -8.19 -8.58
N ASP A 15 6.64 -8.48 -7.93
CA ASP A 15 7.02 -7.85 -6.68
C ASP A 15 7.56 -6.45 -7.01
N TRP A 16 6.89 -5.43 -6.49
CA TRP A 16 7.23 -4.01 -6.69
C TRP A 16 7.64 -3.35 -5.39
N SER A 17 7.96 -4.14 -4.35
CA SER A 17 8.22 -3.59 -3.03
C SER A 17 9.38 -2.60 -3.02
N GLU A 18 10.44 -2.85 -3.79
CA GLU A 18 11.58 -1.93 -3.95
C GLU A 18 11.19 -0.63 -4.66
N ASN A 19 10.29 -0.70 -5.66
CA ASN A 19 9.79 0.48 -6.36
C ASN A 19 8.93 1.37 -5.44
N VAL A 20 8.23 0.75 -4.49
CA VAL A 20 7.37 1.46 -3.53
C VAL A 20 8.16 1.95 -2.32
N ALA A 21 9.26 1.29 -1.92
CA ALA A 21 10.03 1.63 -0.72
C ALA A 21 10.38 3.14 -0.56
N PRO A 22 10.76 3.89 -1.62
CA PRO A 22 11.03 5.33 -1.50
C PRO A 22 9.81 6.20 -1.16
N PHE A 23 8.59 5.72 -1.40
CA PHE A 23 7.35 6.45 -1.13
C PHE A 23 7.13 6.68 0.38
N TRP A 24 7.54 5.74 1.21
CA TRP A 24 7.26 5.71 2.65
C TRP A 24 7.95 6.82 3.44
N PRO A 25 9.29 7.02 3.31
CA PRO A 25 9.94 8.15 3.97
C PRO A 25 9.39 9.49 3.46
N ALA A 26 9.01 9.61 2.19
CA ALA A 26 8.41 10.82 1.65
C ALA A 26 7.04 11.13 2.29
N VAL A 27 6.20 10.11 2.52
CA VAL A 27 4.93 10.27 3.24
C VAL A 27 5.17 10.73 4.69
N ILE A 28 6.10 10.09 5.41
CA ILE A 28 6.43 10.49 6.78
C ILE A 28 6.92 11.95 6.82
N GLN A 29 7.86 12.31 5.94
CA GLN A 29 8.38 13.68 5.86
C GLN A 29 7.26 14.70 5.59
N SER A 30 6.33 14.38 4.69
CA SER A 30 5.19 15.26 4.38
C SER A 30 4.29 15.48 5.61
N ALA A 31 4.07 14.44 6.41
CA ALA A 31 3.24 14.47 7.61
C ALA A 31 3.89 15.27 8.75
N LEU A 32 5.22 15.28 8.83
CA LEU A 32 5.99 16.00 9.86
C LEU A 32 6.12 17.51 9.59
N THR A 33 5.72 18.00 8.41
CA THR A 33 5.68 19.44 8.15
C THR A 33 4.61 20.14 8.98
N TRP A 34 4.79 21.42 9.32
CA TRP A 34 3.79 22.19 10.07
C TRP A 34 2.39 22.16 9.41
N LYS A 35 2.35 22.25 8.08
CA LYS A 35 1.13 22.09 7.29
C LYS A 35 0.59 20.65 7.35
N GLY A 36 1.46 19.65 7.27
CA GLY A 36 1.11 18.23 7.40
C GLY A 36 0.48 17.89 8.75
N ILE A 37 1.10 18.32 9.84
CA ILE A 37 0.61 18.11 11.22
C ILE A 37 -0.74 18.80 11.42
N THR A 38 -0.84 20.08 11.06
CA THR A 38 -2.10 20.83 11.20
C THR A 38 -3.22 20.28 10.32
N SER A 39 -2.89 19.82 9.11
CA SER A 39 -3.84 19.13 8.23
C SER A 39 -4.28 17.79 8.80
N LEU A 40 -3.36 17.02 9.36
CA LEU A 40 -3.65 15.71 9.96
C LEU A 40 -4.57 15.85 11.17
N LEU A 41 -4.32 16.82 12.05
CA LEU A 41 -5.18 17.11 13.20
C LEU A 41 -6.60 17.53 12.79
N ARG A 42 -6.76 18.20 11.65
CA ARG A 42 -8.07 18.61 11.09
C ARG A 42 -8.79 17.49 10.33
N SER A 43 -8.05 16.46 9.88
CA SER A 43 -8.58 15.38 9.04
C SER A 43 -9.38 14.30 9.79
N GLY A 44 -9.53 14.45 11.12
CA GLY A 44 -10.35 13.59 11.96
C GLY A 44 -9.68 12.29 12.42
N TRP A 45 -10.30 11.65 13.41
CA TRP A 45 -9.72 10.52 14.15
C TRP A 45 -9.39 9.28 13.29
N LYS A 46 -10.18 9.01 12.23
CA LYS A 46 -9.92 7.89 11.32
C LYS A 46 -8.59 8.06 10.57
N THR A 47 -8.29 9.27 10.12
CA THR A 47 -7.07 9.59 9.38
C THR A 47 -5.85 9.56 10.30
N ILE A 48 -5.99 10.07 11.52
CA ILE A 48 -4.94 10.01 12.55
C ILE A 48 -4.58 8.55 12.87
N LYS A 49 -5.57 7.67 13.04
CA LYS A 49 -5.33 6.23 13.22
C LYS A 49 -4.55 5.62 12.05
N GLY A 50 -4.92 5.96 10.81
CA GLY A 50 -4.20 5.50 9.62
C GLY A 50 -2.73 5.93 9.63
N ALA A 51 -2.46 7.20 9.97
CA ALA A 51 -1.10 7.71 10.09
C ALA A 51 -0.27 6.99 11.17
N LEU A 52 -0.88 6.66 12.31
CA LEU A 52 -0.21 5.94 13.41
C LEU A 52 0.15 4.49 13.05
N VAL A 53 -0.52 3.88 12.06
CA VAL A 53 -0.25 2.50 11.61
C VAL A 53 0.91 2.44 10.61
N MET A 54 1.22 3.53 9.90
CA MET A 54 2.27 3.57 8.87
C MET A 54 3.64 3.06 9.36
N PRO A 55 4.14 3.41 10.57
CA PRO A 55 5.40 2.86 11.07
C PRO A 55 5.38 1.34 11.23
N LEU A 56 4.25 0.75 11.62
CA LEU A 56 4.10 -0.71 11.77
C LEU A 56 4.13 -1.40 10.40
N MET A 57 3.54 -0.78 9.39
CA MET A 57 3.62 -1.30 8.02
C MET A 57 5.05 -1.26 7.47
N ILE A 58 5.85 -0.22 7.78
CA ILE A 58 7.28 -0.18 7.42
C ILE A 58 8.04 -1.32 8.08
N GLN A 59 7.85 -1.50 9.39
CA GLN A 59 8.51 -2.61 10.11
C GLN A 59 8.09 -3.98 9.55
N GLY A 60 6.83 -4.14 9.16
CA GLY A 60 6.35 -5.35 8.50
C GLY A 60 7.06 -5.59 7.17
N TYR A 61 7.27 -4.53 6.38
CA TYR A 61 8.04 -4.61 5.14
C TYR A 61 9.52 -4.95 5.38
N GLU A 62 10.20 -4.25 6.29
CA GLU A 62 11.62 -4.50 6.63
C GLU A 62 11.86 -5.92 7.16
N LYS A 63 10.89 -6.49 7.89
CA LYS A 63 10.92 -7.88 8.39
C LYS A 63 10.54 -8.91 7.33
N GLY A 64 10.23 -8.49 6.10
CA GLY A 64 9.78 -9.38 5.02
C GLY A 64 8.37 -9.96 5.20
N LEU A 65 7.57 -9.42 6.13
CA LEU A 65 6.20 -9.84 6.41
C LEU A 65 5.18 -9.25 5.42
N ILE A 66 5.53 -8.14 4.77
CA ILE A 66 4.67 -7.41 3.83
C ILE A 66 5.39 -7.30 2.48
N LYS A 67 4.65 -7.51 1.40
CA LYS A 67 5.10 -7.27 0.02
C LYS A 67 4.08 -6.41 -0.74
N PHE A 68 4.57 -5.52 -1.58
CA PHE A 68 3.76 -4.70 -2.48
C PHE A 68 3.81 -5.31 -3.86
N THR A 69 2.88 -6.21 -4.14
CA THR A 69 2.82 -6.92 -5.42
C THR A 69 1.79 -6.29 -6.35
N ILE A 70 2.15 -6.15 -7.62
CA ILE A 70 1.19 -5.82 -8.68
C ILE A 70 0.64 -7.12 -9.25
N ILE A 71 -0.66 -7.14 -9.52
CA ILE A 71 -1.34 -8.24 -10.20
C ILE A 71 -2.05 -7.65 -11.43
N SER A 72 -1.77 -8.20 -12.61
CA SER A 72 -2.53 -7.92 -13.83
C SER A 72 -3.21 -9.20 -14.30
N CYS A 73 -4.43 -9.10 -14.78
CA CYS A 73 -5.18 -10.21 -15.34
C CYS A 73 -6.27 -9.71 -16.29
N ARG A 74 -6.85 -10.62 -17.07
CA ARG A 74 -8.00 -10.36 -17.93
C ARG A 74 -9.24 -11.01 -17.33
N LYS A 75 -10.37 -10.33 -17.47
CA LYS A 75 -11.68 -10.91 -17.19
C LYS A 75 -11.97 -11.99 -18.23
N PRO A 76 -12.46 -13.18 -17.84
CA PRO A 76 -12.81 -14.22 -18.80
C PRO A 76 -13.89 -13.71 -19.76
N ARG A 77 -13.75 -14.02 -21.04
CA ARG A 77 -14.74 -13.67 -22.05
C ARG A 77 -15.99 -14.51 -21.80
N ALA A 78 -17.18 -13.89 -21.81
CA ALA A 78 -18.41 -14.68 -21.78
C ALA A 78 -18.43 -15.59 -23.02
N ALA A 79 -18.75 -16.87 -22.82
CA ALA A 79 -18.90 -17.85 -23.88
C ALA A 79 -20.05 -17.47 -24.82
#